data_AF-A0A950MHX5-F1
#
_entry.id   AF-A0A950MHX5-F1
#
_cell.length_a   1.000
_cell.length_b   1.000
_cell.length_c   1.000
_cell.angle_alpha   90.00
_cell.angle_beta   90.00
_cell.angle_gamma   90.00
#
_symmetry.space_group_name_H-M   'P 1'
#
loop_
_entity.id
_entity.type
_entity.pdbx_description
1 polymer ?
#
loop_
_entity_poly.entity_id
_entity_poly.type
_entity_poly.pdbx_seq_one_letter_code
_entity_poly.pdbx_strand_id
1 'polypeptide(L)' 'MNFRRGRHREEPEINFIPMIDLLLVILIFLMVTTTYSKFAEMKVNLPSAQGETSQQTASPINVAVAASGEMEVAGHKLA' A
#
# COMPACT_ATOMS: atom_id res chain seq x y z
N MET A 1 -21.74 51.36 -48.02
CA MET A 1 -21.31 51.84 -46.70
C MET A 1 -20.80 50.65 -45.90
N ASN A 2 -19.51 50.63 -45.58
CA ASN A 2 -18.84 49.48 -44.96
C ASN A 2 -18.93 49.56 -43.43
N PHE A 3 -19.79 48.74 -42.83
CA PHE A 3 -19.92 48.65 -41.36
C PHE A 3 -19.18 47.44 -40.83
N ARG A 4 -17.84 47.55 -40.76
CA ARG A 4 -17.05 46.66 -39.91
C ARG A 4 -16.96 47.28 -38.52
N ARG A 5 -18.04 47.15 -37.75
CA ARG A 5 -18.01 47.46 -36.30
C ARG A 5 -17.20 46.38 -35.61
N GLY A 6 -16.20 46.84 -34.85
CA GLY A 6 -15.27 46.01 -34.11
C GLY A 6 -16.00 44.96 -33.29
N ARG A 7 -15.63 43.71 -33.49
CA ARG A 7 -15.99 42.62 -32.61
C ARG A 7 -15.27 42.90 -31.29
N HIS A 8 -15.99 43.48 -30.33
CA HIS A 8 -15.54 43.54 -28.94
C HIS A 8 -15.24 42.09 -28.56
N ARG A 9 -13.96 41.80 -28.35
CA ARG A 9 -13.49 40.48 -27.92
C ARG A 9 -13.91 40.41 -26.46
N GLU A 10 -15.05 39.78 -26.18
CA GLU A 10 -15.34 39.34 -24.82
C GLU A 10 -14.14 38.50 -24.37
N GLU A 11 -13.57 38.86 -23.24
CA GLU A 11 -12.47 38.10 -22.65
C GLU A 11 -12.99 36.71 -22.31
N PRO A 12 -12.27 35.63 -22.70
CA PRO A 12 -12.75 34.28 -22.48
C PRO A 12 -12.86 33.97 -20.98
N GLU A 13 -14.06 33.60 -20.54
CA GLU A 13 -14.30 33.12 -19.18
C GLU A 13 -13.73 31.71 -18.99
N ILE A 14 -13.06 31.47 -17.85
CA ILE A 14 -12.55 30.15 -17.49
C ILE A 14 -13.69 29.34 -16.86
N ASN A 15 -14.08 28.24 -17.51
CA ASN A 15 -15.05 27.31 -16.95
C ASN A 15 -14.38 26.34 -15.95
N PHE A 16 -14.79 26.41 -14.67
CA PHE A 16 -14.26 25.52 -13.63
C PHE A 16 -14.87 24.11 -13.65
N ILE A 17 -16.07 23.95 -14.22
CA ILE A 17 -16.77 22.66 -14.30
C ILE A 17 -15.88 21.54 -14.89
N PRO A 18 -15.23 21.70 -16.06
CA PRO A 18 -14.34 20.67 -16.61
C PRO A 18 -13.06 20.46 -15.77
N MET A 19 -12.60 21.46 -15.03
CA MET A 19 -11.41 21.31 -14.16
C MET A 19 -11.72 20.48 -12.92
N ILE A 20 -12.90 20.69 -12.33
CA ILE A 20 -13.36 19.92 -11.16
C ILE A 20 -13.50 18.44 -11.53
N ASP A 21 -14.02 18.13 -12.71
CA ASP A 21 -14.17 16.76 -13.20
C ASP A 21 -12.82 16.02 -13.27
N LEU A 22 -11.79 16.66 -13.83
CA LEU A 22 -10.43 16.11 -13.89
C LEU A 22 -9.82 15.86 -12.49
N LEU A 23 -10.03 16.78 -11.56
CA LEU A 23 -9.54 16.61 -10.18
C LEU A 23 -10.23 15.44 -9.48
N LEU A 24 -11.55 15.29 -9.65
CA LEU A 24 -12.31 14.16 -9.10
C LEU A 24 -11.82 12.83 -9.65
N VAL A 25 -11.58 12.74 -10.97
CA VAL A 25 -11.02 11.53 -11.59
C VAL A 25 -9.64 11.18 -11.01
N ILE A 26 -8.75 12.17 -10.85
CA ILE A 26 -7.42 11.96 -10.24
C ILE A 26 -7.55 11.48 -8.80
N LEU A 27 -8.45 12.06 -8.00
CA LEU A 27 -8.67 11.66 -6.61
C LEU A 27 -9.22 10.23 -6.49
N ILE A 28 -10.15 9.83 -7.37
CA ILE A 28 -10.66 8.46 -7.42
C ILE A 28 -9.53 7.50 -7.76
N PHE A 29 -8.75 7.79 -8.80
CA PHE A 29 -7.59 6.96 -9.16
C PHE A 29 -6.60 6.84 -7.99
N LEU A 30 -6.33 7.94 -7.29
CA LEU A 30 -5.47 7.94 -6.11
C LEU A 30 -6.05 7.05 -5.01
N MET A 31 -7.31 7.22 -4.64
CA MET A 31 -7.95 6.42 -3.58
C MET A 31 -8.00 4.92 -3.91
N VAL A 32 -8.21 4.56 -5.18
CA VAL A 32 -8.19 3.17 -5.64
C VAL A 32 -6.77 2.59 -5.66
N THR A 33 -5.76 3.40 -5.99
CA THR A 33 -4.36 2.94 -6.07
C THR A 33 -3.67 2.91 -4.71
N THR A 34 -4.13 3.68 -3.71
CA THR A 34 -3.60 3.66 -2.35
C THR A 34 -4.02 2.44 -1.53
N THR A 35 -5.00 1.65 -1.98
CA THR A 35 -5.53 0.53 -1.18
C THR A 35 -4.65 -0.73 -1.17
N TYR A 36 -3.46 -0.70 -1.78
CA TYR A 36 -2.54 -1.83 -1.80
C TYR A 36 -1.42 -1.72 -0.77
N SER A 37 -1.76 -1.78 0.52
CA SER A 37 -0.80 -2.15 1.57
C SER A 37 -1.33 -3.34 2.33
N LYS A 38 -1.29 -4.53 1.70
CA LYS A 38 -1.35 -5.78 2.44
C LYS A 38 -0.03 -5.94 3.17
N PHE A 39 0.07 -5.28 4.33
CA PHE A 39 1.09 -5.61 5.32
C PHE A 39 0.96 -7.12 5.60
N ALA A 40 2.06 -7.84 5.40
CA ALA A 40 2.25 -9.14 6.00
C ALA A 40 2.36 -8.94 7.52
N GLU A 41 1.26 -8.55 8.16
CA GLU A 41 1.16 -8.46 9.59
C GLU A 41 1.13 -9.90 10.11
N MET A 42 2.31 -10.47 10.30
CA MET A 42 2.44 -11.61 11.19
C MET A 42 1.96 -11.12 12.56
N LYS A 43 0.76 -11.52 12.95
CA LYS A 43 0.19 -11.17 14.25
C LYS A 43 1.00 -11.88 15.33
N VAL A 44 2.06 -11.21 15.82
CA VAL A 44 2.87 -11.70 16.94
C VAL A 44 2.08 -11.43 18.22
N ASN A 45 1.40 -12.45 18.74
CA ASN A 45 0.85 -12.39 20.09
C ASN A 45 2.01 -12.63 21.06
N LEU A 46 2.48 -11.58 21.75
CA LEU A 46 3.44 -11.75 22.85
C LEU A 46 2.68 -12.27 24.08
N PRO A 47 2.95 -13.49 24.57
CA PRO A 47 2.36 -13.95 25.83
C PRO A 47 2.98 -13.16 27.00
N SER A 48 2.15 -12.67 27.92
CA SER A 48 2.63 -12.16 29.20
C SER A 48 2.98 -13.35 30.09
N ALA A 49 4.24 -13.44 30.53
CA ALA A 49 4.69 -14.53 31.38
C ALA A 49 4.04 -14.43 32.77
N GLN A 50 3.05 -15.28 33.04
CA GLN A 50 2.71 -15.66 34.41
C GLN A 50 3.70 -16.75 34.82
N GLY A 51 4.47 -16.47 35.87
CA GLY A 51 5.58 -17.30 36.30
C GLY A 51 5.15 -18.69 36.74
N GLU A 52 5.18 -19.63 35.81
CA GLU A 52 5.49 -21.02 36.07
C GLU A 52 6.58 -21.45 35.09
N THR A 53 7.71 -21.92 35.63
CA THR A 53 8.81 -22.48 34.86
C THR A 53 8.27 -23.67 34.05
N SER A 54 8.04 -23.44 32.76
CA SER A 54 7.67 -24.49 31.81
C SER A 54 8.69 -25.61 31.90
N GLN A 55 8.21 -26.83 32.17
CA GLN A 55 9.05 -28.03 32.19
C GLN A 55 9.76 -28.16 30.85
N GLN A 56 11.07 -28.03 30.92
CA GLN A 56 11.98 -27.98 29.79
C GLN A 56 12.12 -29.38 29.18
N THR A 57 11.17 -29.80 28.35
CA THR A 57 11.41 -30.90 27.41
C THR A 57 10.57 -30.75 26.16
N ALA A 58 11.04 -29.90 25.25
CA ALA A 58 10.81 -30.10 23.83
C ALA A 58 12.15 -29.84 23.15
N SER A 59 12.71 -30.84 22.47
CA SER A 59 13.89 -30.65 21.64
C SER A 59 13.62 -29.49 20.69
N PRO A 60 14.35 -28.36 20.79
CA PRO A 60 14.06 -27.20 19.96
C PRO A 60 14.34 -27.55 18.50
N ILE A 61 13.36 -27.31 17.64
CA ILE A 61 13.55 -27.43 16.19
C ILE A 61 14.17 -26.12 15.72
N ASN A 62 15.42 -26.19 15.27
CA ASN A 62 16.09 -25.06 14.67
C ASN A 62 15.66 -24.94 13.20
N VAL A 63 15.20 -23.75 12.82
CA VAL A 63 14.83 -23.42 11.44
C VAL A 63 15.71 -22.27 10.98
N ALA A 64 16.51 -22.48 9.93
CA ALA A 64 17.30 -21.44 9.28
C ALA A 64 16.70 -21.11 7.92
N VAL A 65 16.60 -19.82 7.61
CA VAL A 65 16.09 -19.33 6.32
C VAL A 65 17.16 -18.42 5.72
N ALA A 66 17.71 -18.80 4.57
CA ALA A 66 18.68 -18.02 3.84
C ALA A 66 18.00 -16.89 3.05
N ALA A 67 18.75 -15.83 2.71
CA ALA A 67 18.24 -14.74 1.88
C ALA A 67 17.82 -15.21 0.46
N SER A 68 18.36 -16.34 -0.01
CA SER A 68 17.95 -17.00 -1.25
C SER A 68 16.60 -17.71 -1.15
N GLY A 69 16.00 -17.80 0.04
CA GLY A 69 14.77 -18.56 0.31
C GLY A 69 15.00 -20.03 0.64
N GLU A 70 16.26 -20.50 0.64
CA GLU A 70 16.58 -21.87 1.08
C GLU A 70 16.30 -22.04 2.57
N MET A 71 15.69 -23.17 2.93
CA MET A 71 15.30 -23.47 4.31
C MET A 71 16.03 -24.71 4.81
N GLU A 72 16.43 -24.68 6.07
CA GLU A 72 17.02 -25.81 6.78
C GLU A 72 16.25 -26.03 8.08
N VAL A 73 15.82 -27.27 8.32
CA VAL A 73 15.11 -27.66 9.53
C VAL A 73 15.89 -28.76 10.22
N ALA A 74 16.25 -28.54 11.48
CA ALA A 74 16.98 -29.49 12.32
C ALA A 74 18.28 -30.02 11.66
N GLY A 75 19.00 -29.19 10.90
CA GLY A 75 20.21 -29.60 10.20
C GLY A 75 19.99 -30.18 8.81
N HIS A 76 18.75 -30.22 8.31
CA HIS A 76 18.40 -30.83 7.02
C HIS A 76 17.83 -29.78 6.08
N LYS A 77 18.47 -29.61 4.91
CA LYS A 77 18.00 -28.72 3.85
C LYS A 77 16.66 -29.23 3.33
N LEU A 78 15.63 -28.38 3.42
CA LEU A 78 14.37 -28.57 2.72
C LEU A 78 14.61 -28.16 1.27
N ALA A 79 14.51 -29.14 0.37
CA ALA A 79 14.73 -28.97 -1.07
C ALA A 79 13.68 -28.06 -1.72
#